data_AF-A0A925R2G9-F1
#
_entry.id   AF-A0A925R2G9-F1
#
_cell.length_a   1.000
_cell.length_b   1.000
_cell.length_c   1.000
_cell.angle_alpha   90.00
_cell.angle_beta   90.00
_cell.angle_gamma   90.00
#
_symmetry.space_group_name_H-M   'P 1'
#
loop_
_entity.id
_entity.type
_entity.pdbx_description
1 polymer ?
#
loop_
_entity_poly.entity_id
_entity_poly.type
_entity_poly.pdbx_seq_one_letter_code
_entity_poly.pdbx_strand_id
1 'polypeptide(L)' 'DPEMVGEVLDVMVKLAQEGMTMMVVTHEMGFAKKVAHRVIFMDAGRIVEDCTRDDFFGNPDARSPRAKEFLSKILAH' A
#
# COMPACT_ATOMS: atom_id res chain seq x y z
N ASP A 1 17.10 8.17 -7.59
CA ASP A 1 17.53 6.91 -8.22
C ASP A 1 16.69 5.77 -7.69
N PRO A 2 16.18 4.87 -8.56
CA PRO A 2 15.51 3.64 -8.14
C PRO A 2 16.34 2.81 -7.16
N GLU A 3 17.67 2.85 -7.29
CA GLU A 3 18.61 2.14 -6.42
C GLU A 3 18.56 2.64 -4.96
N MET A 4 18.42 3.95 -4.75
CA MET A 4 18.37 4.57 -3.41
C MET A 4 17.03 4.33 -2.70
N VAL A 5 15.96 3.97 -3.43
CA VAL A 5 14.64 3.69 -2.85
C VAL A 5 14.67 2.39 -2.05
N GLY A 6 15.40 1.39 -2.53
CA GLY A 6 15.50 0.08 -1.87
C GLY A 6 16.04 0.16 -0.45
N GLU A 7 17.14 0.91 -0.24
CA GLU A 7 17.78 1.05 1.08
C GLU A 7 16.85 1.69 2.11
N VAL A 8 16.08 2.71 1.69
CA VAL A 8 15.11 3.37 2.57
C VAL A 8 13.96 2.42 2.92
N LEU A 9 13.42 1.70 1.93
CA LEU A 9 12.35 0.73 2.16
C LEU A 9 12.79 -0.40 3.10
N ASP A 10 14.03 -0.86 3.01
CA ASP A 10 14.56 -1.90 3.90
C ASP A 10 14.65 -1.44 5.35
N VAL A 11 15.04 -0.18 5.61
CA VAL A 11 14.99 0.40 6.96
C VAL A 11 13.55 0.46 7.47
N MET A 12 12.61 0.88 6.62
CA MET A 12 11.20 0.95 6.99
C MET A 12 10.59 -0.44 7.28
N VAL A 13 11.00 -1.48 6.55
CA VAL A 13 10.59 -2.87 6.81
C VAL A 13 11.09 -3.34 8.18
N LYS A 14 12.34 -3.04 8.54
CA LYS A 14 12.90 -3.39 9.86
C LYS A 14 12.13 -2.72 10.99
N LEU A 15 11.87 -1.41 10.89
CA LEU A 15 11.08 -0.67 11.88
C LEU A 15 9.67 -1.24 12.06
N ALA A 16 9.03 -1.67 10.96
CA ALA A 16 7.71 -2.29 11.03
C ALA A 16 7.76 -3.65 11.76
N GLN A 17 8.83 -4.43 11.59
CA GLN A 17 9.03 -5.72 12.26
C GLN A 17 9.37 -5.58 13.75
N GLU A 18 9.96 -4.45 14.16
CA GLU A 18 10.25 -4.13 15.56
C GLU A 18 9.00 -3.75 16.38
N GLY A 19 7.82 -3.72 15.75
CA GLY A 19 6.54 -3.47 16.43
C GLY A 19 6.20 -1.99 16.61
N MET A 20 6.89 -1.09 15.92
CA MET A 20 6.58 0.33 15.94
C MET A 20 5.23 0.61 15.27
N THR A 21 4.42 1.50 15.85
CA THR A 21 3.23 2.02 15.16
C THR A 21 3.66 2.99 14.06
N MET A 22 3.36 2.66 12.80
CA MET A 22 3.78 3.45 11.64
C MET A 22 2.57 3.82 10.78
N MET A 23 2.51 5.09 10.35
CA MET A 23 1.61 5.55 9.30
C MET A 23 2.45 6.01 8.11
N VAL A 24 2.29 5.35 6.98
CA VAL A 24 3.12 5.57 5.79
C VAL A 24 2.21 5.91 4.61
N VAL A 25 2.46 7.07 4.00
CA VAL A 25 1.89 7.42 2.70
C VAL A 25 2.91 7.04 1.64
N THR A 26 2.54 6.16 0.70
CA THR A 26 3.48 5.65 -0.30
C THR A 26 2.79 5.28 -1.60
N HIS A 27 3.54 5.35 -2.71
CA HIS A 27 3.18 4.76 -4.00
C HIS A 27 3.91 3.43 -4.25
N GLU A 28 4.79 3.01 -3.35
CA GLU A 28 5.54 1.74 -3.43
C GLU A 28 4.65 0.57 -2.98
N MET A 29 3.83 0.06 -3.90
CA MET A 29 2.84 -0.98 -3.56
C MET A 29 3.48 -2.32 -3.13
N GLY A 30 4.68 -2.64 -3.62
CA GLY A 30 5.44 -3.82 -3.17
C GLY A 30 5.78 -3.76 -1.68
N PHE A 31 6.17 -2.57 -1.19
CA PHE A 31 6.38 -2.31 0.23
C PHE A 31 5.06 -2.42 1.00
N ALA A 32 4.00 -1.75 0.54
CA ALA A 32 2.69 -1.80 1.20
C ALA A 32 2.16 -3.24 1.32
N LYS A 33 2.27 -4.04 0.25
CA LYS A 33 1.94 -5.48 0.26
C LYS A 33 2.78 -6.30 1.23
N LYS A 34 4.01 -5.87 1.54
CA LYS A 34 4.92 -6.60 2.43
C LYS A 34 4.69 -6.31 3.91
N VAL A 35 4.38 -5.06 4.27
CA VAL A 35 4.37 -4.62 5.69
C VAL A 35 3.05 -4.06 6.21
N ALA A 36 2.10 -3.67 5.35
CA ALA A 36 0.88 -3.04 5.81
C ALA A 36 -0.03 -4.04 6.53
N HIS A 37 -0.55 -3.65 7.70
CA HIS A 37 -1.64 -4.36 8.37
C HIS A 37 -3.01 -3.91 7.86
N ARG A 38 -3.13 -2.60 7.58
CA ARG A 38 -4.34 -1.91 7.14
C ARG A 38 -3.97 -0.97 6.00
N VAL A 39 -4.82 -0.88 5.00
CA VAL A 39 -4.66 0.02 3.85
C VAL A 39 -5.79 1.03 3.87
N ILE A 40 -5.40 2.31 3.83
CA ILE A 40 -6.32 3.44 3.65
C ILE A 40 -6.15 3.93 2.22
N PHE A 41 -7.16 3.69 1.38
CA PHE A 41 -7.18 4.26 0.03
C PHE A 41 -8.01 5.53 0.04
N MET A 42 -7.41 6.63 -0.42
CA MET A 42 -8.02 7.94 -0.44
C MET A 42 -8.15 8.45 -1.88
N ASP A 43 -9.25 9.14 -2.16
CA ASP A 43 -9.43 9.89 -3.39
C ASP A 43 -10.29 11.13 -3.12
N ALA A 44 -10.01 12.22 -3.84
CA ALA A 44 -10.73 13.50 -3.70
C ALA A 44 -10.92 13.99 -2.24
N GLY A 45 -9.89 13.81 -1.40
CA GLY A 45 -9.91 14.22 0.01
C GLY A 45 -10.78 13.36 0.93
N ARG A 46 -11.22 12.18 0.48
CA ARG A 46 -12.03 11.23 1.27
C ARG A 46 -11.35 9.89 1.40
N ILE A 47 -11.60 9.20 2.51
CA ILE A 47 -11.28 7.78 2.64
C ILE A 47 -12.33 7.02 1.84
N VAL A 48 -11.87 6.35 0.78
CA VAL A 48 -12.71 5.54 -0.10
C VAL A 48 -12.70 4.10 0.36
N GLU A 49 -11.55 3.59 0.80
CA GLU A 49 -11.44 2.27 1.42
C GLU A 49 -10.60 2.25 2.67
N ASP A 50 -10.98 1.32 3.53
CA ASP A 50 -10.38 1.05 4.81
C ASP A 50 -10.51 -0.45 5.06
N CYS A 51 -9.44 -1.19 4.79
CA CYS A 51 -9.46 -2.65 4.87
C CYS A 51 -8.08 -3.24 5.15
N THR A 52 -8.02 -4.56 5.33
CA THR A 52 -6.75 -5.27 5.45
C THR A 52 -5.98 -5.19 4.12
N ARG A 53 -4.65 -5.33 4.14
CA ARG A 53 -3.90 -5.37 2.87
C ARG A 53 -4.36 -6.55 2.00
N ASP A 54 -4.68 -7.68 2.61
CA ASP A 54 -5.00 -8.92 1.89
C ASP A 54 -6.33 -8.75 1.15
N ASP A 55 -7.30 -8.09 1.76
CA ASP A 55 -8.54 -7.69 1.08
C ASP A 55 -8.29 -6.69 -0.05
N PHE A 56 -7.44 -5.69 0.21
CA PHE A 56 -7.17 -4.61 -0.74
C PHE A 56 -6.47 -5.11 -2.00
N PHE A 57 -5.44 -5.94 -1.84
CA PHE A 57 -4.59 -6.41 -2.93
C PHE A 57 -4.95 -7.80 -3.46
N GLY A 58 -5.52 -8.67 -2.63
CA GLY A 58 -5.82 -10.07 -2.96
C GLY A 58 -7.15 -10.28 -3.68
N ASN A 59 -8.09 -9.32 -3.58
CA ASN A 59 -9.33 -9.35 -4.35
C ASN A 59 -9.67 -7.96 -4.92
N PRO A 60 -8.93 -7.49 -5.94
CA PRO A 60 -9.16 -6.20 -6.60
C PRO A 60 -10.58 -6.07 -7.16
N ASP A 61 -11.19 -7.16 -7.63
CA ASP A 61 -12.53 -7.16 -8.22
C ASP A 61 -13.64 -6.93 -7.20
N ALA A 62 -13.37 -7.11 -5.90
CA ALA A 62 -14.29 -6.74 -4.83
C ALA A 62 -14.16 -5.28 -4.36
N ARG A 63 -13.21 -4.52 -4.93
CA ARG A 63 -12.93 -3.14 -4.51
C ARG A 63 -13.91 -2.11 -5.08
N SER A 64 -13.87 -0.91 -4.52
CA SER A 64 -14.57 0.26 -5.04
C SER A 64 -14.14 0.54 -6.49
N PRO A 65 -15.02 1.14 -7.32
CA PRO A 65 -14.68 1.45 -8.72
C PRO A 65 -13.37 2.25 -8.86
N ARG A 66 -13.12 3.17 -7.92
CA ARG A 66 -11.92 3.99 -7.94
C ARG A 66 -10.66 3.24 -7.55
N ALA A 67 -10.73 2.41 -6.50
CA ALA A 67 -9.59 1.57 -6.11
C ALA A 67 -9.27 0.54 -7.19
N LYS A 68 -10.27 -0.01 -7.87
CA LYS A 68 -10.06 -0.89 -9.05
C LYS A 68 -9.27 -0.20 -10.16
N GLU A 69 -9.68 1.01 -10.53
CA GLU A 69 -8.99 1.80 -11.56
C GLU A 69 -7.55 2.14 -11.15
N PHE A 70 -7.32 2.43 -9.87
CA PHE A 70 -5.99 2.65 -9.33
C PHE A 70 -5.13 1.38 -9.39
N LEU A 71 -5.67 0.25 -8.90
CA LEU A 71 -4.97 -1.03 -8.89
C LEU A 71 -4.67 -1.54 -10.30
N SER A 72 -5.56 -1.35 -11.28
CA SER A 72 -5.31 -1.79 -12.65
C SER A 72 -4.13 -1.05 -13.30
N LYS A 73 -3.91 0.22 -12.95
CA LYS A 73 -2.76 1.01 -13.43
C LYS A 73 -1.43 0.57 -12.81
N ILE A 74 -1.46 0.01 -11.61
CA ILE A 74 -0.25 -0.37 -10.87
C ILE A 74 0.10 -1.85 -11.05
N LEU A 75 -0.89 -2.72 -11.20
CA LEU A 75 -0.67 -4.16 -11.43
C LEU A 75 -0.37 -4.51 -12.89
N ALA A 76 -0.59 -3.58 -13.83
CA ALA A 76 -0.25 -3.76 -15.24
C ALA A 76 1.24 -3.54 -15.54
N HIS A 77 2.04 -3.15 -14.54
CA HIS A 77 3.48 -2.95 -14.61
C HIS A 77 4.21 -3.86 -13.63
#